data_AF-A0A250FS79-F1
#
_entry.id   AF-A0A250FS79-F1
#
_cell.length_a   1.000
_cell.length_b   1.000
_cell.length_c   1.000
_cell.angle_alpha   90.00
_cell.angle_beta   90.00
_cell.angle_gamma   90.00
#
_symmetry.space_group_name_H-M   'P 1'
#
loop_
_entity.id
_entity.type
_entity.pdbx_description
1 polymer ?
#
loop_
_entity_poly.entity_id
_entity_poly.type
_entity_poly.pdbx_seq_one_letter_code
_entity_poly.pdbx_strand_id
1 'polypeptide(L)'
;MKRKLLILFIALLAIACNGQQSSKENVKPLTEQEALEAFKKQKHRFEIKGYKIYYNDQLMKLDSVTHFIKRMGEPSYNKRGDIVWNTAPVWGMRYSTMEKFFIYFRPYAEGREELSDLYPFYYAVKRMPEIDGYMLVEGHPIHKDTTPKELSEILKPIYGEHFVNLMGTPTIVFELKEDEIKEIIPHWGADKSYKNIFISFDYLIDEQTKKVIGLKSVDYSYFLL
;
A
#
# COMPACT_ATOMS: atom_id res chain seq x y z
N MET A 1 50.43 -24.56 -22.43
CA MET A 1 50.05 -23.36 -21.64
C MET A 1 48.87 -22.54 -22.21
N LYS A 2 48.28 -22.86 -23.37
CA LYS A 2 47.18 -22.06 -23.96
C LYS A 2 45.75 -22.43 -23.54
N ARG A 3 45.51 -23.65 -23.02
CA ARG A 3 44.17 -24.08 -22.56
C ARG A 3 43.82 -23.70 -21.11
N LYS A 4 44.82 -23.50 -20.24
CA LYS A 4 44.60 -23.11 -18.83
C LYS A 4 44.36 -21.60 -18.66
N LEU A 5 44.87 -20.76 -19.57
CA LEU A 5 44.64 -19.31 -19.54
C LEU A 5 43.22 -18.91 -19.96
N LEU A 6 42.59 -19.69 -20.85
CA LEU A 6 41.24 -19.42 -21.36
C LEU A 6 40.15 -19.67 -20.29
N ILE A 7 40.35 -20.66 -19.42
CA ILE A 7 39.42 -20.99 -18.33
C ILE A 7 39.44 -19.90 -17.24
N LEU A 8 40.59 -19.24 -17.05
CA LEU A 8 40.73 -18.16 -16.08
C LEU A 8 39.99 -16.88 -16.52
N PHE A 9 39.93 -16.59 -17.82
CA PHE A 9 39.21 -15.42 -18.35
C PHE A 9 37.68 -15.56 -18.34
N ILE A 10 37.16 -16.77 -18.53
CA ILE A 10 35.71 -17.04 -18.44
C ILE A 10 35.22 -16.95 -17.00
N ALA A 11 36.06 -17.36 -16.02
CA ALA A 11 35.75 -17.21 -14.60
C ALA A 11 35.74 -15.74 -14.13
N LEU A 12 36.57 -14.87 -14.73
CA LEU A 12 36.60 -13.43 -14.41
C LEU A 12 35.44 -12.64 -15.05
N LEU A 13 34.96 -13.04 -16.23
CA LEU A 13 33.80 -12.40 -16.89
C LEU A 13 32.46 -12.76 -16.23
N ALA A 14 32.38 -13.91 -15.53
CA ALA A 14 31.18 -14.28 -14.76
C ALA A 14 31.02 -13.44 -13.47
N ILE A 15 32.09 -12.80 -12.98
CA ILE A 15 32.05 -11.95 -11.78
C ILE A 15 31.61 -10.51 -12.14
N ALA A 16 31.76 -10.09 -13.39
CA ALA A 16 31.35 -8.76 -13.86
C ALA A 16 29.86 -8.66 -14.30
N CYS A 17 29.13 -9.79 -14.33
CA CYS A 17 27.71 -9.85 -14.69
C CYS A 17 26.75 -10.04 -13.50
N ASN A 18 27.23 -9.94 -12.26
CA ASN A 18 26.36 -9.69 -11.12
C ASN A 18 26.26 -8.18 -10.91
N GLY A 19 25.36 -7.58 -11.69
CA GLY A 19 25.01 -6.18 -11.56
C GLY A 19 24.69 -5.84 -10.10
N GLN A 20 25.31 -4.76 -9.63
CA GLN A 20 24.88 -3.92 -8.51
C GLN A 20 23.84 -4.58 -7.61
N GLN A 21 24.33 -5.46 -6.74
CA GLN A 21 23.64 -5.82 -5.52
C GLN A 21 23.44 -4.51 -4.77
N SER A 22 22.20 -4.00 -4.74
CA SER A 22 21.87 -2.90 -3.86
C SER A 22 22.34 -3.27 -2.47
N SER A 23 22.99 -2.34 -1.80
CA SER A 23 23.42 -2.45 -0.41
C SER A 23 22.19 -2.53 0.49
N LYS A 24 21.46 -3.66 0.45
CA LYS A 24 20.76 -4.14 1.63
C LYS A 24 21.88 -4.62 2.54
N GLU A 25 22.18 -3.85 3.58
CA GLU A 25 22.90 -4.36 4.74
C GLU A 25 22.36 -5.76 5.06
N ASN A 26 23.24 -6.67 5.48
CA ASN A 26 22.90 -8.04 5.87
C ASN A 26 22.00 -8.06 7.13
N VAL A 27 20.83 -7.46 7.05
CA VAL A 27 19.76 -7.57 8.03
C VAL A 27 19.02 -8.84 7.66
N LYS A 28 19.13 -9.85 8.51
CA LYS A 28 18.37 -11.09 8.37
C LYS A 28 16.87 -10.72 8.24
N PRO A 29 16.14 -11.23 7.25
CA PRO A 29 14.69 -11.02 7.18
C PRO A 29 14.07 -11.45 8.51
N LEU A 30 13.22 -10.59 9.10
CA LEU A 30 12.51 -10.92 10.32
C LEU A 30 11.66 -12.17 10.08
N THR A 31 11.60 -13.05 11.08
CA THR A 31 10.61 -14.12 11.11
C THR A 31 9.21 -13.52 11.21
N GLU A 32 8.19 -14.28 10.82
CA GLU A 32 6.79 -13.84 10.92
C GLU A 32 6.43 -13.40 12.34
N GLN A 33 6.89 -14.15 13.36
CA GLN A 33 6.67 -13.80 14.75
C GLN A 33 7.34 -12.47 15.14
N GLU A 34 8.57 -12.21 14.68
CA GLU A 34 9.25 -10.93 14.94
C GLU A 34 8.55 -9.77 14.22
N ALA A 35 8.05 -9.99 13.00
CA ALA A 35 7.27 -9.00 12.25
C ALA A 35 5.94 -8.67 12.96
N LEU A 36 5.26 -9.67 13.54
CA LEU A 36 4.05 -9.47 14.34
C LEU A 36 4.34 -8.69 15.63
N GLU A 37 5.45 -8.95 16.31
CA GLU A 37 5.86 -8.20 17.49
C GLU A 37 6.26 -6.75 17.16
N ALA A 38 6.89 -6.53 16.00
CA ALA A 38 7.16 -5.19 15.47
C ALA A 38 5.85 -4.45 15.17
N PHE A 39 4.91 -5.11 14.48
CA PHE A 39 3.59 -4.58 14.17
C PHE A 39 2.85 -4.09 15.43
N LYS A 40 2.81 -4.90 16.49
CA LYS A 40 2.14 -4.52 17.76
C LYS A 40 2.72 -3.25 18.40
N LYS A 41 4.01 -3.00 18.23
CA LYS A 41 4.72 -1.83 18.78
C LYS A 41 4.59 -0.58 17.91
N GLN A 42 4.15 -0.72 16.66
CA GLN A 42 3.96 0.42 15.77
C GLN A 42 2.85 1.36 16.28
N LYS A 43 3.10 2.66 16.10
CA LYS A 43 2.12 3.73 16.37
C LYS A 43 0.92 3.68 15.42
N HIS A 44 1.18 3.35 14.17
CA HIS A 44 0.19 3.28 13.10
C HIS A 44 0.08 1.82 12.65
N ARG A 45 -1.00 1.15 13.07
CA ARG A 45 -1.27 -0.25 12.73
C ARG A 45 -2.45 -0.33 11.79
N PHE A 46 -2.22 -0.84 10.60
CA PHE A 46 -3.28 -1.16 9.65
C PHE A 46 -3.42 -2.66 9.47
N GLU A 47 -4.65 -3.13 9.45
CA GLU A 47 -4.96 -4.54 9.28
C GLU A 47 -6.16 -4.73 8.37
N ILE A 48 -6.01 -5.60 7.37
CA ILE A 48 -7.08 -6.05 6.48
C ILE A 48 -7.62 -7.40 6.98
N LYS A 49 -8.94 -7.48 7.17
CA LYS A 49 -9.68 -8.71 7.47
C LYS A 49 -10.93 -8.78 6.58
N GLY A 50 -10.95 -9.69 5.63
CA GLY A 50 -11.88 -9.72 4.53
C GLY A 50 -11.88 -8.39 3.78
N TYR A 51 -13.07 -7.83 3.60
CA TYR A 51 -13.26 -6.52 2.97
C TYR A 51 -13.05 -5.34 3.93
N LYS A 52 -12.66 -5.57 5.19
CA LYS A 52 -12.59 -4.54 6.23
C LYS A 52 -11.15 -4.09 6.45
N ILE A 53 -10.97 -2.79 6.69
CA ILE A 53 -9.70 -2.20 7.10
C ILE A 53 -9.82 -1.66 8.52
N TYR A 54 -8.86 -1.99 9.37
CA TYR A 54 -8.76 -1.49 10.72
C TYR A 54 -7.53 -0.59 10.84
N TYR A 55 -7.69 0.53 11.54
CA TYR A 55 -6.60 1.40 11.96
C TYR A 55 -6.57 1.46 13.48
N ASN A 56 -5.46 1.01 14.10
CA ASN A 56 -5.33 0.88 15.55
C ASN A 56 -6.56 0.22 16.18
N ASP A 57 -6.94 -0.93 15.62
CA ASP A 57 -8.05 -1.79 16.09
C ASP A 57 -9.46 -1.19 15.86
N GLN A 58 -9.57 -0.04 15.19
CA GLN A 58 -10.85 0.59 14.84
C GLN A 58 -11.18 0.40 13.36
N LEU A 59 -12.41 -0.04 13.06
CA LEU A 59 -12.88 -0.18 11.69
C LEU A 59 -12.92 1.17 10.97
N MET A 60 -12.18 1.25 9.88
CA MET A 60 -12.17 2.37 8.94
C MET A 60 -13.31 2.20 7.94
N LYS A 61 -14.21 3.19 7.90
CA LYS A 61 -15.42 3.16 7.08
C LYS A 61 -15.32 4.20 5.97
N LEU A 62 -15.90 3.90 4.83
CA LEU A 62 -16.15 4.86 3.75
C LEU A 62 -17.46 5.61 4.10
N ASP A 63 -17.44 6.30 5.25
CA ASP A 63 -18.58 7.00 5.84
C ASP A 63 -18.42 8.53 5.76
N SER A 64 -19.12 9.27 6.61
CA SER A 64 -19.01 10.73 6.62
C SER A 64 -17.56 11.16 6.89
N VAL A 65 -17.10 12.18 6.17
CA VAL A 65 -15.75 12.71 6.38
C VAL A 65 -15.56 13.20 7.81
N THR A 66 -16.62 13.70 8.46
CA THR A 66 -16.62 14.05 9.87
C THR A 66 -16.25 12.88 10.77
N HIS A 67 -16.80 11.69 10.52
CA HIS A 67 -16.43 10.50 11.28
C HIS A 67 -14.98 10.10 11.03
N PHE A 68 -14.51 10.21 9.79
CA PHE A 68 -13.11 9.94 9.47
C PHE A 68 -12.15 10.91 10.19
N ILE A 69 -12.45 12.22 10.17
CA ILE A 69 -11.71 13.24 10.93
C ILE A 69 -11.74 12.96 12.42
N LYS A 70 -12.89 12.55 12.98
CA LYS A 70 -12.98 12.18 14.40
C LYS A 70 -12.04 11.02 14.79
N ARG A 71 -11.80 10.08 13.88
CA ARG A 71 -10.89 8.93 14.09
C ARG A 71 -9.43 9.31 13.87
N MET A 72 -9.15 10.09 12.81
CA MET A 72 -7.78 10.40 12.38
C MET A 72 -7.19 11.68 13.01
N GLY A 73 -8.04 12.54 13.57
CA GLY A 73 -7.71 13.90 13.99
C GLY A 73 -7.92 14.93 12.87
N GLU A 74 -7.57 16.17 13.14
CA GLU A 74 -7.69 17.26 12.16
C GLU A 74 -6.72 17.07 10.99
N PRO A 75 -7.19 17.22 9.74
CA PRO A 75 -6.34 17.09 8.57
C PRO A 75 -5.43 18.32 8.40
N SER A 76 -4.22 18.08 7.91
CA SER A 76 -3.27 19.14 7.53
C SER A 76 -3.63 19.85 6.22
N TYR A 77 -4.38 19.17 5.35
CA TYR A 77 -4.90 19.70 4.10
C TYR A 77 -6.29 19.15 3.85
N ASN A 78 -7.21 20.01 3.41
CA ASN A 78 -8.59 19.64 3.16
C ASN A 78 -9.24 20.54 2.10
N LYS A 79 -9.02 20.25 0.83
CA LYS A 79 -9.53 21.06 -0.30
C LYS A 79 -9.70 20.20 -1.55
N ARG A 80 -10.58 20.64 -2.46
CA ARG A 80 -10.78 20.04 -3.81
C ARG A 80 -11.08 18.53 -3.82
N GLY A 81 -11.71 18.04 -2.76
CA GLY A 81 -11.99 16.62 -2.60
C GLY A 81 -10.84 15.83 -1.96
N ASP A 82 -9.65 16.40 -1.80
CA ASP A 82 -8.54 15.73 -1.13
C ASP A 82 -8.49 16.11 0.36
N ILE A 83 -8.15 15.13 1.19
CA ILE A 83 -7.93 15.30 2.63
C ILE A 83 -6.70 14.52 3.07
N VAL A 84 -5.75 15.21 3.71
CA VAL A 84 -4.42 14.67 4.02
C VAL A 84 -4.07 14.90 5.48
N TRP A 85 -3.60 13.87 6.16
CA TRP A 85 -3.14 13.92 7.55
C TRP A 85 -1.62 13.80 7.60
N ASN A 86 -0.96 14.80 8.18
CA ASN A 86 0.48 14.72 8.49
C ASN A 86 0.76 14.02 9.83
N THR A 87 -0.27 13.48 10.47
CA THR A 87 -0.20 12.76 11.75
C THR A 87 -0.39 11.27 11.61
N ALA A 88 -0.79 10.78 10.43
CA ALA A 88 -1.03 9.37 10.14
C ALA A 88 -0.74 9.06 8.66
N PRO A 89 -0.33 7.82 8.32
CA PRO A 89 0.04 7.44 6.95
C PRO A 89 -1.21 7.16 6.11
N VAL A 90 -2.18 8.07 6.15
CA VAL A 90 -3.42 7.98 5.36
C VAL A 90 -3.78 9.32 4.76
N TRP A 91 -4.28 9.30 3.53
CA TRP A 91 -5.01 10.41 2.94
C TRP A 91 -6.25 9.85 2.23
N GLY A 92 -7.19 10.72 1.89
CA GLY A 92 -8.44 10.31 1.28
C GLY A 92 -8.95 11.27 0.22
N MET A 93 -9.89 10.75 -0.55
CA MET A 93 -10.66 11.49 -1.53
C MET A 93 -12.14 11.46 -1.12
N ARG A 94 -12.75 12.64 -1.11
CA ARG A 94 -14.14 12.89 -0.77
C ARG A 94 -14.85 13.64 -1.88
N TYR A 95 -16.12 13.30 -2.08
CA TYR A 95 -17.07 14.18 -2.77
C TYR A 95 -18.19 14.55 -1.83
N SER A 96 -19.10 13.61 -1.55
CA SER A 96 -20.17 13.78 -0.55
C SER A 96 -19.81 13.10 0.78
N THR A 97 -19.13 11.96 0.70
CA THR A 97 -18.61 11.16 1.81
C THR A 97 -17.17 10.75 1.53
N MET A 98 -16.56 9.97 2.43
CA MET A 98 -15.26 9.38 2.15
C MET A 98 -15.44 8.28 1.12
N GLU A 99 -14.92 8.49 -0.09
CA GLU A 99 -15.13 7.55 -1.19
C GLU A 99 -13.94 6.60 -1.37
N LYS A 100 -12.74 7.11 -1.05
CA LYS A 100 -11.50 6.37 -1.12
C LYS A 100 -10.52 6.86 -0.07
N PHE A 101 -9.75 5.95 0.52
CA PHE A 101 -8.55 6.33 1.24
C PHE A 101 -7.36 5.46 0.85
N PHE A 102 -6.18 6.01 1.08
CA PHE A 102 -4.90 5.47 0.66
C PHE A 102 -4.02 5.34 1.90
N ILE A 103 -3.49 4.14 2.13
CA ILE A 103 -2.57 3.83 3.22
C ILE A 103 -1.16 3.87 2.66
N TYR A 104 -0.30 4.72 3.21
CA TYR A 104 1.00 5.07 2.63
C TYR A 104 2.16 4.29 3.26
N PHE A 105 2.95 3.64 2.40
CA PHE A 105 4.20 2.98 2.78
C PHE A 105 5.45 3.78 2.40
N ARG A 106 5.31 4.74 1.49
CA ARG A 106 6.42 5.51 0.90
C ARG A 106 5.99 6.95 0.60
N PRO A 107 6.92 7.93 0.58
CA PRO A 107 6.60 9.30 0.20
C PRO A 107 5.95 9.36 -1.19
N TYR A 108 4.99 10.26 -1.36
CA TYR A 108 4.31 10.49 -2.64
C TYR A 108 5.26 10.72 -3.81
N ALA A 109 6.32 11.49 -3.54
CA ALA A 109 7.32 11.96 -4.48
C ALA A 109 8.61 11.14 -4.46
N GLU A 110 8.64 9.99 -3.79
CA GLU A 110 9.80 9.09 -3.91
C GLU A 110 9.94 8.69 -5.39
N GLY A 111 11.06 9.06 -6.01
CA GLY A 111 11.31 8.91 -7.44
C GLY A 111 10.74 10.01 -8.35
N ARG A 112 10.11 11.07 -7.81
CA ARG A 112 9.62 12.27 -8.54
C ARG A 112 9.66 13.53 -7.66
N GLU A 113 10.85 13.93 -7.24
CA GLU A 113 11.06 15.07 -6.33
C GLU A 113 10.55 16.40 -6.91
N GLU A 114 10.55 16.53 -8.24
CA GLU A 114 10.12 17.71 -8.99
C GLU A 114 8.62 18.05 -8.86
N LEU A 115 7.78 17.08 -8.48
CA LEU A 115 6.33 17.27 -8.31
C LEU A 115 5.96 17.80 -6.92
N SER A 116 6.89 17.74 -5.96
CA SER A 116 6.56 17.75 -4.54
C SER A 116 6.28 19.14 -3.95
N ASP A 117 6.72 20.21 -4.61
CA ASP A 117 6.65 21.58 -4.08
C ASP A 117 5.75 22.53 -4.90
N LEU A 118 5.04 22.02 -5.91
CA LEU A 118 4.26 22.85 -6.84
C LEU A 118 2.85 23.21 -6.35
N TYR A 119 2.24 22.38 -5.49
CA TYR A 119 0.86 22.59 -5.03
C TYR A 119 0.66 22.20 -3.55
N PRO A 120 -0.29 22.85 -2.85
CA PRO A 120 -0.58 22.57 -1.43
C PRO A 120 -0.90 21.09 -1.11
N PHE A 121 -1.53 20.37 -2.05
CA PHE A 121 -1.76 18.94 -1.91
C PHE A 121 -0.44 18.16 -1.85
N TYR A 122 0.41 18.30 -2.88
CA TYR A 122 1.69 17.58 -2.95
C TYR A 122 2.58 17.89 -1.74
N TYR A 123 2.60 19.15 -1.33
CA TYR A 123 3.30 19.57 -0.11
C TYR A 123 2.77 18.86 1.15
N ALA A 124 1.46 18.69 1.28
CA ALA A 124 0.87 17.97 2.40
C ALA A 124 1.20 16.48 2.37
N VAL A 125 1.08 15.83 1.20
CA VAL A 125 1.34 14.39 1.07
C VAL A 125 2.82 14.06 1.27
N LYS A 126 3.74 14.94 0.83
CA LYS A 126 5.20 14.82 1.09
C LYS A 126 5.54 14.75 2.58
N ARG A 127 4.70 15.32 3.45
CA ARG A 127 4.92 15.42 4.90
C ARG A 127 4.10 14.40 5.71
N MET A 128 3.43 13.48 5.03
CA MET A 128 2.77 12.37 5.71
C MET A 128 3.82 11.47 6.35
N PRO A 129 3.56 10.92 7.55
CA PRO A 129 4.35 9.80 8.04
C PRO A 129 4.11 8.58 7.14
N GLU A 130 5.03 7.63 7.19
CA GLU A 130 4.94 6.35 6.48
C GLU A 130 4.66 5.21 7.46
N ILE A 131 4.23 4.06 6.93
CA ILE A 131 4.30 2.81 7.67
C ILE A 131 5.76 2.37 7.73
N ASP A 132 6.43 2.70 8.84
CA ASP A 132 7.82 2.31 9.14
C ASP A 132 7.94 0.84 9.62
N GLY A 133 7.18 -0.06 8.98
CA GLY A 133 7.09 -1.46 9.38
C GLY A 133 6.05 -2.22 8.56
N TYR A 134 5.15 -2.91 9.25
CA TYR A 134 4.21 -3.85 8.64
C TYR A 134 2.77 -3.33 8.66
N MET A 135 2.02 -3.70 7.63
CA MET A 135 0.57 -3.86 7.66
C MET A 135 0.27 -5.36 7.80
N LEU A 136 -0.87 -5.72 8.37
CA LEU A 136 -1.34 -7.11 8.33
C LEU A 136 -2.43 -7.30 7.28
N VAL A 137 -2.40 -8.44 6.58
CA VAL A 137 -3.49 -8.93 5.74
C VAL A 137 -3.82 -10.34 6.19
N GLU A 138 -4.98 -10.53 6.81
CA GLU A 138 -5.37 -11.81 7.44
C GLU A 138 -4.28 -12.35 8.38
N GLY A 139 -3.72 -11.45 9.19
CA GLY A 139 -2.61 -11.78 10.10
C GLY A 139 -1.23 -11.89 9.46
N HIS A 140 -1.11 -11.85 8.12
CA HIS A 140 0.19 -11.95 7.45
C HIS A 140 0.86 -10.58 7.30
N PRO A 141 2.14 -10.43 7.71
CA PRO A 141 2.85 -9.16 7.62
C PRO A 141 3.23 -8.80 6.18
N ILE A 142 2.82 -7.59 5.76
CA ILE A 142 3.16 -6.96 4.48
C ILE A 142 4.04 -5.74 4.75
N HIS A 143 5.19 -5.66 4.09
CA HIS A 143 6.19 -4.60 4.26
C HIS A 143 6.27 -3.73 3.00
N LYS A 144 6.80 -2.50 3.12
CA LYS A 144 7.04 -1.59 1.97
C LYS A 144 7.96 -2.16 0.89
N ASP A 145 8.71 -3.22 1.21
CA ASP A 145 9.63 -3.89 0.29
C ASP A 145 9.07 -5.23 -0.24
N THR A 146 7.86 -5.63 0.19
CA THR A 146 7.16 -6.79 -0.38
C THR A 146 6.97 -6.57 -1.87
N THR A 147 7.35 -7.54 -2.68
CA THR A 147 7.21 -7.50 -4.14
C THR A 147 5.82 -7.97 -4.59
N PRO A 148 5.38 -7.66 -5.84
CA PRO A 148 4.11 -8.18 -6.35
C PRO A 148 4.03 -9.71 -6.35
N LYS A 149 5.18 -10.38 -6.55
CA LYS A 149 5.27 -11.84 -6.53
C LYS A 149 5.05 -12.37 -5.11
N GLU A 150 5.79 -11.86 -4.13
CA GLU A 150 5.64 -12.26 -2.71
C GLU A 150 4.22 -11.96 -2.20
N LEU A 151 3.68 -10.78 -2.52
CA LEU A 151 2.29 -10.44 -2.20
C LEU A 151 1.33 -11.47 -2.80
N SER A 152 1.53 -11.87 -4.05
CA SER A 152 0.71 -12.89 -4.70
C SER A 152 0.84 -14.26 -4.06
N GLU A 153 2.02 -14.64 -3.57
CA GLU A 153 2.25 -15.92 -2.89
C GLU A 153 1.54 -15.96 -1.53
N ILE A 154 1.47 -14.82 -0.84
CA ILE A 154 0.73 -14.66 0.43
C ILE A 154 -0.78 -14.65 0.17
N LEU A 155 -1.26 -13.83 -0.77
CA LEU A 155 -2.69 -13.51 -0.89
C LEU A 155 -3.50 -14.48 -1.75
N LYS A 156 -2.90 -15.12 -2.77
CA LYS A 156 -3.65 -16.08 -3.62
C LYS A 156 -4.21 -17.27 -2.83
N PRO A 157 -3.46 -17.93 -1.94
CA PRO A 157 -4.00 -19.03 -1.14
C PRO A 157 -5.16 -18.61 -0.22
N ILE A 158 -5.23 -17.33 0.14
CA ILE A 158 -6.21 -16.79 1.09
C ILE A 158 -7.48 -16.34 0.37
N TYR A 159 -7.33 -15.54 -0.69
CA TYR A 159 -8.45 -14.89 -1.37
C TYR A 159 -8.86 -15.58 -2.67
N GLY A 160 -8.05 -16.51 -3.19
CA GLY A 160 -8.36 -17.26 -4.40
C GLY A 160 -8.73 -16.35 -5.57
N GLU A 161 -9.92 -16.55 -6.11
CA GLU A 161 -10.47 -15.79 -7.25
C GLU A 161 -10.76 -14.32 -6.94
N HIS A 162 -10.86 -13.94 -5.66
CA HIS A 162 -11.04 -12.54 -5.26
C HIS A 162 -9.75 -11.72 -5.41
N PHE A 163 -8.57 -12.36 -5.46
CA PHE A 163 -7.30 -11.67 -5.68
C PHE A 163 -6.92 -11.71 -7.16
N VAL A 164 -7.15 -10.57 -7.83
CA VAL A 164 -6.99 -10.40 -9.27
C VAL A 164 -5.92 -9.35 -9.58
N ASN A 165 -5.60 -9.21 -10.87
CA ASN A 165 -4.82 -8.09 -11.36
C ASN A 165 -5.75 -7.17 -12.16
N LEU A 166 -5.95 -5.95 -11.68
CA LEU A 166 -6.76 -4.93 -12.33
C LEU A 166 -5.85 -3.84 -12.90
N MET A 167 -5.82 -3.72 -14.22
CA MET A 167 -5.00 -2.74 -14.94
C MET A 167 -3.50 -2.74 -14.59
N GLY A 168 -2.96 -3.90 -14.20
CA GLY A 168 -1.57 -4.04 -13.78
C GLY A 168 -1.37 -4.05 -12.26
N THR A 169 -2.38 -3.69 -11.48
CA THR A 169 -2.32 -3.59 -10.02
C THR A 169 -2.92 -4.84 -9.36
N PRO A 170 -2.19 -5.52 -8.45
CA PRO A 170 -2.78 -6.57 -7.62
C PRO A 170 -3.89 -6.01 -6.73
N THR A 171 -5.08 -6.60 -6.78
CA THR A 171 -6.28 -6.09 -6.11
C THR A 171 -7.12 -7.23 -5.53
N ILE A 172 -7.62 -7.05 -4.31
CA ILE A 172 -8.66 -7.90 -3.74
C ILE A 172 -10.03 -7.26 -4.06
N VAL A 173 -10.94 -8.05 -4.62
CA VAL A 173 -12.28 -7.62 -5.02
C VAL A 173 -13.33 -8.39 -4.24
N PHE A 174 -14.14 -7.67 -3.47
CA PHE A 174 -15.27 -8.23 -2.74
C PHE A 174 -16.57 -7.71 -3.32
N GLU A 175 -17.46 -8.61 -3.73
CA GLU A 175 -18.88 -8.29 -3.91
C GLU A 175 -19.57 -8.42 -2.54
N LEU A 176 -20.16 -7.33 -2.06
CA LEU A 176 -20.74 -7.21 -0.74
C LEU A 176 -22.25 -7.39 -0.77
N LYS A 177 -22.77 -8.02 0.30
CA LYS A 177 -24.20 -8.05 0.61
C LYS A 177 -24.65 -6.72 1.21
N GLU A 178 -25.95 -6.48 1.20
CA GLU A 178 -26.54 -5.20 1.65
C GLU A 178 -26.18 -4.85 3.10
N ASP A 179 -26.15 -5.82 3.99
CA ASP A 179 -25.75 -5.65 5.40
C ASP A 179 -24.26 -5.30 5.53
N GLU A 180 -23.40 -5.93 4.75
CA GLU A 180 -21.96 -5.65 4.68
C GLU A 180 -21.69 -4.25 4.10
N ILE A 181 -22.44 -3.85 3.06
CA ILE A 181 -22.37 -2.50 2.48
C ILE A 181 -22.74 -1.47 3.53
N LYS A 182 -23.85 -1.65 4.26
CA LYS A 182 -24.28 -0.71 5.32
C LYS A 182 -23.27 -0.62 6.46
N GLU A 183 -22.48 -1.67 6.71
CA GLU A 183 -21.43 -1.63 7.71
C GLU A 183 -20.28 -0.69 7.30
N ILE A 184 -19.89 -0.72 6.03
CA ILE A 184 -18.74 0.05 5.48
C ILE A 184 -19.16 1.45 5.00
N ILE A 185 -20.35 1.56 4.41
CA ILE A 185 -20.91 2.74 3.76
C ILE A 185 -22.29 3.04 4.39
N PRO A 186 -22.35 3.51 5.65
CA PRO A 186 -23.60 3.57 6.43
C PRO A 186 -24.64 4.59 5.94
N HIS A 187 -24.26 5.50 5.04
CA HIS A 187 -25.14 6.51 4.46
C HIS A 187 -25.77 6.06 3.14
N TRP A 188 -25.71 4.75 2.84
CA TRP A 188 -26.21 4.14 1.62
C TRP A 188 -27.68 4.51 1.35
N GLY A 189 -27.91 5.32 0.30
CA GLY A 189 -29.25 5.86 0.00
C GLY A 189 -29.47 6.55 -1.34
N ALA A 190 -28.50 6.63 -2.26
CA ALA A 190 -28.70 7.38 -3.53
C ALA A 190 -28.27 6.67 -4.82
N ASP A 191 -27.41 5.64 -4.79
CA ASP A 191 -27.08 4.91 -6.01
C ASP A 191 -26.85 3.42 -5.72
N LYS A 192 -27.62 2.56 -6.41
CA LYS A 192 -27.58 1.08 -6.28
C LYS A 192 -26.39 0.46 -7.03
N SER A 193 -25.50 1.28 -7.57
CA SER A 193 -24.45 0.89 -8.50
C SER A 193 -23.20 0.29 -7.82
N TYR A 194 -22.96 0.58 -6.54
CA TYR A 194 -21.75 0.14 -5.83
C TYR A 194 -22.01 -1.08 -4.96
N LYS A 195 -21.66 -2.27 -5.48
CA LYS A 195 -21.68 -3.53 -4.73
C LYS A 195 -20.30 -4.03 -4.34
N ASN A 196 -19.26 -3.44 -4.92
CA ASN A 196 -17.91 -3.95 -4.78
C ASN A 196 -17.06 -3.05 -3.89
N ILE A 197 -16.18 -3.69 -3.11
CA ILE A 197 -15.05 -3.05 -2.45
C ILE A 197 -13.76 -3.55 -3.10
N PHE A 198 -12.85 -2.62 -3.33
CA PHE A 198 -11.54 -2.84 -3.92
C PHE A 198 -10.46 -2.51 -2.89
N ILE A 199 -9.51 -3.44 -2.73
CA ILE A 199 -8.27 -3.23 -1.97
C ILE A 199 -7.10 -3.42 -2.93
N SER A 200 -6.55 -2.32 -3.46
CA SER A 200 -5.49 -2.34 -4.48
C SER A 200 -4.12 -2.08 -3.86
N PHE A 201 -3.09 -2.81 -4.31
CA PHE A 201 -1.71 -2.70 -3.82
C PHE A 201 -0.84 -2.04 -4.88
N ASP A 202 -0.64 -0.74 -4.76
CA ASP A 202 0.10 0.05 -5.74
C ASP A 202 1.61 0.04 -5.46
N TYR A 203 2.38 -0.09 -6.53
CA TYR A 203 3.84 -0.22 -6.49
C TYR A 203 4.53 1.00 -7.08
N LEU A 204 5.62 1.41 -6.46
CA LEU A 204 6.53 2.39 -7.04
C LEU A 204 7.35 1.71 -8.14
N ILE A 205 7.37 2.31 -9.33
CA ILE A 205 8.14 1.82 -10.48
C ILE A 205 9.18 2.88 -10.84
N ASP A 206 10.42 2.44 -10.97
CA ASP A 206 11.52 3.26 -11.48
C ASP A 206 11.26 3.63 -12.94
N GLU A 207 11.23 4.92 -13.25
CA GLU A 207 10.86 5.38 -14.59
C GLU A 207 11.85 4.97 -15.68
N GLN A 208 13.13 4.88 -15.34
CA GLN A 208 14.20 4.63 -16.32
C GLN A 208 14.32 3.14 -16.61
N THR A 209 14.32 2.33 -15.55
CA THR A 209 14.55 0.89 -15.61
C THR A 209 13.26 0.08 -15.69
N LYS A 210 12.11 0.70 -15.43
CA LYS A 210 10.78 0.07 -15.33
C LYS A 210 10.68 -1.03 -14.26
N LYS A 211 11.61 -1.04 -13.31
CA LYS A 211 11.64 -2.02 -12.21
C LYS A 211 10.76 -1.56 -11.06
N VAL A 212 10.13 -2.51 -10.38
CA VAL A 212 9.42 -2.26 -9.12
C VAL A 212 10.45 -1.95 -8.03
N ILE A 213 10.26 -0.82 -7.36
CA ILE A 213 11.10 -0.33 -6.25
C ILE A 213 10.52 -0.79 -4.89
N GLY A 214 9.19 -0.93 -4.79
CA GLY A 214 8.53 -1.43 -3.60
C GLY A 214 7.04 -1.10 -3.56
N LEU A 215 6.35 -1.59 -2.54
CA LEU A 215 4.96 -1.24 -2.26
C LEU A 215 4.88 0.24 -1.86
N LYS A 216 4.02 0.99 -2.54
CA LYS A 216 3.83 2.44 -2.37
C LYS A 216 2.62 2.74 -1.50
N SER A 217 1.47 2.18 -1.86
CA SER A 217 0.22 2.39 -1.13
C SER A 217 -0.71 1.20 -1.21
N VAL A 218 -1.65 1.17 -0.27
CA VAL A 218 -2.83 0.33 -0.34
C VAL A 218 -4.07 1.20 -0.41
N ASP A 219 -4.88 0.95 -1.41
CA ASP A 219 -6.00 1.79 -1.81
C ASP A 219 -7.31 1.09 -1.50
N TYR A 220 -8.20 1.74 -0.74
CA TYR A 220 -9.51 1.21 -0.37
C TYR A 220 -10.63 2.05 -0.95
N SER A 221 -11.44 1.48 -1.84
CA SER A 221 -12.53 2.20 -2.52
C SER A 221 -13.74 1.31 -2.82
N TYR A 222 -14.90 1.94 -3.02
CA TYR A 222 -16.12 1.28 -3.53
C TYR A 222 -16.37 1.51 -5.04
N PHE A 223 -15.41 2.11 -5.74
CA PHE A 223 -15.45 2.34 -7.19
C PHE A 223 -14.07 2.12 -7.81
N LEU A 224 -14.09 1.64 -9.06
CA LEU A 224 -12.91 1.46 -9.90
C LEU A 224 -12.63 2.79 -10.62
N LEU A 225 -11.38 3.26 -10.63
CA LEU A 225 -10.92 4.37 -11.48
C LEU A 225 -10.14 3.79 -12.67
#